data_AF-A0A934KLD6-F1
#
_entry.id   AF-A0A934KLD6-F1
#
_cell.length_a   1.000
_cell.length_b   1.000
_cell.length_c   1.000
_cell.angle_alpha   90.00
_cell.angle_beta   90.00
_cell.angle_gamma   90.00
#
_symmetry.space_group_name_H-M   'P 1'
#
loop_
_entity.id
_entity.type
_entity.pdbx_description
1 polymer ?
#
loop_
_entity_poly.entity_id
_entity_poly.type
_entity_poly.pdbx_seq_one_letter_code
_entity_poly.pdbx_strand_id
1 'polypeptide(L)' 'MSYRNISLHIKEMYDTEISHMVLNQITDRIIPNMKASQNCPLETLYCIVWLDAMHYKTKVDGKVLHKALYNILGRNT' A
#
# COMPACT_ATOMS: atom_id res chain seq x y z
N MET A 1 -10.77 1.14 3.84
CA MET A 1 -11.37 2.43 4.24
C MET A 1 -11.04 3.46 3.17
N SER A 2 -12.03 4.23 2.69
CA SER A 2 -11.76 5.36 1.79
C SER A 2 -11.21 6.54 2.58
N TYR A 3 -10.41 7.41 1.95
CA TYR A 3 -9.99 8.69 2.53
C TYR A 3 -11.18 9.53 3.06
N ARG A 4 -12.37 9.37 2.46
CA ARG A 4 -13.59 10.06 2.90
C ARG A 4 -14.07 9.54 4.26
N ASN A 5 -14.01 8.22 4.46
CA ASN A 5 -14.38 7.60 5.72
C ASN A 5 -13.37 7.92 6.82
N ILE A 6 -12.08 8.03 6.47
CA ILE A 6 -11.03 8.44 7.42
C ILE A 6 -11.26 9.88 7.88
N SER A 7 -11.55 10.80 6.95
CA SER A 7 -11.84 12.20 7.30
C SER A 7 -13.09 12.33 8.19
N LEU A 8 -14.17 11.59 7.86
CA LEU A 8 -15.38 11.54 8.69
C LEU A 8 -15.10 11.00 10.11
N HIS A 9 -14.35 9.91 10.21
CA HIS A 9 -14.03 9.31 11.50
C HIS A 9 -13.19 10.23 12.39
N ILE A 10 -12.25 10.97 11.80
CA ILE A 10 -11.43 11.96 12.53
C ILE A 10 -12.28 13.15 12.97
N LYS A 11 -13.22 13.60 12.13
CA LYS A 11 -14.17 14.66 12.50
C LYS A 11 -15.05 14.23 13.68
N GLU A 12 -15.56 12.99 13.68
CA GLU A 12 -16.38 12.46 14.78
C GLU A 12 -15.59 12.33 16.10
N MET A 13 -14.32 11.93 16.05
CA MET A 13 -13.51 11.75 17.26
C MET A 13 -12.88 13.03 17.80
N TYR A 14 -12.50 13.97 16.93
CA TYR A 14 -11.63 15.11 17.29
C TYR A 14 -12.19 16.48 16.86
N ASP A 15 -13.41 16.54 16.33
CA ASP A 15 -14.08 17.76 15.81
C ASP A 15 -13.19 18.62 14.88
N THR A 16 -12.24 17.96 14.22
CA THR A 16 -11.24 18.61 13.36
C THR A 16 -11.46 18.18 11.92
N GLU A 17 -11.70 19.14 11.03
CA GLU A 17 -11.83 18.87 9.59
C GLU A 17 -10.45 18.70 8.94
N ILE A 18 -10.08 17.44 8.66
CA ILE A 18 -8.87 17.14 7.89
C ILE A 18 -9.25 16.96 6.41
N SER A 19 -8.64 17.79 5.56
CA SER A 19 -8.77 17.68 4.10
C SER A 19 -8.16 16.39 3.56
N HIS A 20 -8.77 15.84 2.52
CA HIS A 20 -8.25 14.72 1.73
C HIS A 20 -6.81 14.93 1.27
N MET A 21 -6.43 16.18 0.96
CA MET A 21 -5.06 16.53 0.54
C MET A 21 -4.06 16.27 1.66
N VAL A 22 -4.40 16.61 2.91
CA VAL A 22 -3.54 16.41 4.08
C VAL A 22 -3.39 14.93 4.39
N LEU A 23 -4.47 14.15 4.30
CA LEU A 23 -4.42 12.69 4.45
C LEU A 23 -3.56 12.01 3.38
N ASN A 24 -3.63 12.49 2.13
CA ASN A 24 -2.77 11.98 1.07
C ASN A 24 -1.30 12.30 1.36
N GLN A 25 -0.99 13.55 1.72
CA GLN A 25 0.38 13.96 2.09
C GLN A 25 0.95 13.17 3.28
N ILE A 26 0.12 12.84 4.28
CA ILE A 26 0.55 11.99 5.40
C ILE A 26 0.88 10.58 4.90
N THR A 27 0.04 10.03 4.03
CA THR A 27 0.23 8.69 3.45
C THR A 27 1.48 8.65 2.56
N ASP A 28 1.74 9.71 1.80
CA ASP A 28 2.89 9.84 0.91
C ASP A 28 4.23 9.79 1.67
N ARG A 29 4.25 10.19 2.95
CA ARG A 29 5.46 10.10 3.81
C ARG A 29 5.91 8.68 4.10
N ILE A 30 5.05 7.68 3.93
CA ILE A 30 5.37 6.27 4.20
C ILE A 30 6.01 5.59 2.99
N ILE A 31 5.83 6.15 1.79
CA ILE A 31 6.44 5.67 0.54
C ILE A 31 7.96 5.44 0.66
N PRO A 32 8.78 6.35 1.20
CA PRO A 32 10.22 6.10 1.36
C PRO A 32 10.52 4.90 2.27
N ASN A 33 9.76 4.73 3.36
CA ASN A 33 9.92 3.59 4.27
C ASN A 33 9.55 2.27 3.59
N MET A 34 8.50 2.26 2.75
CA MET A 34 8.15 1.08 1.95
C MET A 34 9.27 0.71 0.97
N LYS A 35 9.88 1.70 0.30
CA LYS A 35 11.02 1.46 -0.60
C LYS A 35 12.24 0.93 0.15
N ALA A 36 12.52 1.45 1.34
CA ALA A 36 13.62 0.97 2.17
C ALA A 36 13.39 -0.49 2.60
N SER A 37 12.17 -0.83 3.02
CA SER A 37 11.79 -2.20 3.38
C SER A 37 11.86 -3.16 2.18
N GLN A 38 11.49 -2.70 0.99
CA GLN A 38 11.61 -3.49 -0.25
C GLN A 38 13.07 -3.83 -0.58
N ASN A 39 14.01 -2.96 -0.19
CA ASN A 39 15.45 -3.16 -0.43
C ASN A 39 16.16 -3.85 0.76
N CYS A 40 15.43 -4.35 1.76
CA CYS A 40 16.05 -5.08 2.87
C CYS A 40 16.80 -6.32 2.35
N PRO A 41 17.99 -6.62 2.91
CA PRO A 41 18.75 -7.80 2.52
C PRO A 41 17.91 -9.06 2.78
N LEU A 42 17.78 -9.88 1.75
CA LEU A 42 17.13 -11.18 1.83
C LEU A 42 18.11 -12.22 2.36
N GLU A 43 17.57 -13.28 2.95
CA GLU A 43 18.38 -14.39 3.44
C GLU A 43 18.75 -15.35 2.30
N THR A 44 19.87 -16.06 2.46
CA THR A 44 20.42 -16.91 1.39
C THR A 44 19.55 -18.14 1.09
N LEU A 45 18.73 -18.60 2.04
CA LEU A 45 17.93 -19.81 1.91
C LEU A 45 16.48 -19.58 2.37
N TYR A 46 15.53 -19.91 1.50
CA TYR A 46 14.11 -20.01 1.83
C TYR A 46 13.63 -21.42 1.49
N CYS A 47 13.28 -22.21 2.50
CA CYS A 47 12.88 -23.61 2.32
C CYS A 47 11.57 -23.75 1.53
N ILE A 48 10.66 -22.78 1.65
CA ILE A 48 9.38 -22.74 0.93
C ILE A 48 9.14 -21.30 0.47
N VAL A 49 8.75 -21.14 -0.79
CA VAL A 49 8.39 -19.85 -1.40
C VAL A 49 7.00 -19.97 -2.02
N TRP A 50 6.13 -19.01 -1.73
CA TRP A 50 4.83 -18.84 -2.35
C TRP A 50 4.85 -17.63 -3.29
N LEU A 51 4.23 -17.80 -4.45
CA LEU A 51 3.98 -16.73 -5.40
C LEU A 51 2.47 -16.55 -5.53
N ASP A 52 1.98 -15.38 -5.15
CA ASP A 52 0.57 -14.99 -5.30
C ASP A 52 0.43 -13.87 -6.33
N ALA A 53 -0.69 -13.86 -7.05
CA ALA A 53 -0.98 -12.89 -8.10
C ALA A 53 -2.38 -12.28 -7.91
N MET A 54 -2.42 -11.03 -7.45
CA MET A 54 -3.66 -10.28 -7.27
C MET A 54 -3.94 -9.39 -8.48
N HIS A 55 -5.07 -9.60 -9.15
CA HIS A 55 -5.47 -8.81 -10.31
C HIS A 55 -6.29 -7.59 -9.88
N TYR A 56 -5.88 -6.40 -10.33
CA TYR A 56 -6.57 -5.14 -10.02
C TYR A 56 -6.67 -4.25 -11.25
N LYS A 57 -7.75 -3.47 -11.32
CA LYS A 57 -7.99 -2.50 -12.38
C LYS A 57 -7.36 -1.17 -11.99
N THR A 58 -6.40 -0.71 -12.77
CA THR A 58 -5.74 0.59 -12.57
C THR A 58 -6.01 1.50 -13.74
N LYS A 59 -6.29 2.77 -13.46
CA LYS A 59 -6.35 3.81 -14.49
C LYS A 59 -4.93 4.30 -14.78
N VAL A 60 -4.43 4.07 -15.98
CA VAL A 60 -3.13 4.54 -16.47
C VAL A 60 -3.40 5.33 -17.74
N ASP A 61 -2.92 6.57 -17.81
CA ASP A 61 -3.09 7.47 -18.98
C ASP A 61 -4.55 7.56 -19.47
N GLY A 62 -5.49 7.63 -18.53
CA GLY A 62 -6.92 7.74 -18.83
C GLY A 62 -7.64 6.41 -19.14
N LYS A 63 -6.91 5.33 -19.41
CA LYS A 63 -7.47 4.00 -19.72
C LYS A 63 -7.46 3.09 -18.50
N VAL A 64 -8.53 2.31 -18.32
CA VAL A 64 -8.59 1.28 -17.27
C VAL A 64 -7.90 0.03 -17.79
N LEU A 65 -6.74 -0.29 -17.22
CA LEU A 65 -5.95 -1.48 -17.54
C LEU A 65 -6.03 -2.50 -16.40
N HIS A 66 -6.05 -3.77 -16.76
CA HIS A 66 -5.88 -4.86 -15.81
C HIS A 66 -4.39 -5.05 -15.53
N LYS A 67 -3.99 -4.95 -14.27
CA LYS A 67 -2.63 -5.23 -13.81
C LYS A 67 -2.65 -6.34 -12.78
N ALA A 68 -1.58 -7.13 -12.72
CA ALA A 68 -1.35 -8.12 -11.69
C ALA A 68 -0.28 -7.61 -10.72
N LEU A 69 -0.53 -7.73 -9.42
CA LEU A 69 0.44 -7.52 -8.37
C LEU A 69 0.95 -8.90 -7.97
N TYR A 70 2.25 -9.13 -8.14
CA TYR A 70 2.90 -10.36 -7.72
C TYR A 70 3.46 -10.18 -6.32
N ASN A 71 3.00 -11.02 -5.39
CA ASN A 71 3.53 -11.07 -4.04
C ASN A 71 4.36 -12.35 -3.87
N ILE A 72 5.59 -12.20 -3.39
CA ILE A 72 6.50 -13.31 -3.15
C ILE A 72 6.71 -13.41 -1.64
N LEU A 73 6.33 -14.55 -1.07
CA LEU A 73 6.47 -14.83 0.35
C LEU A 73 7.42 -16.01 0.53
N GLY A 74 8.50 -15.82 1.28
CA GLY A 74 9.43 -16.89 1.63
C GLY A 74 9.36 -17.20 3.11
N ARG A 75 9.33 -18.49 3.49
CA ARG A 75 9.55 -18.90 4.89
C ARG A 75 11.03 -19.16 5.12
N ASN A 76 11.63 -18.34 5.97
CA ASN A 76 12.92 -18.67 6.57
C ASN A 76 12.70 -19.55 7.82
N THR A 77 13.61 -20.49 8.10
CA THR A 77 13.50 -21.46 9.20
C THR A 77 14.58 -21.23 10.23
#